data_AF-A0A2G2DFP6-F1
#
_entry.id   AF-A0A2G2DFP6-F1
#
_cell.length_a   1.000
_cell.length_b   1.000
_cell.length_c   1.000
_cell.angle_alpha   90.00
_cell.angle_beta   90.00
_cell.angle_gamma   90.00
#
_symmetry.space_group_name_H-M   'P 1'
#
loop_
_entity.id
_entity.type
_entity.pdbx_description
1 polymer ?
#
loop_
_entity_poly.entity_id
_entity_poly.type
_entity_poly.pdbx_seq_one_letter_code
_entity_poly.pdbx_strand_id
1 'polypeptide(L)' 'MENPNTNTKVKHSESKNAWNIVAEGLGVKYKIARVPYLVIEDCEIMNEIEKSIALKHANYISYCFNNSSKILQN' A
#
# COMPACT_ATOMS: atom_id res chain seq x y z
N MET A 1 7.89 9.98 19.67
CA MET A 1 8.15 8.71 18.97
C MET A 1 9.20 8.97 17.92
N GLU A 2 10.31 8.22 17.93
CA GLU A 2 11.29 8.28 16.85
C GLU A 2 10.63 7.81 15.55
N ASN A 3 10.93 8.48 14.44
CA ASN A 3 10.47 8.05 13.13
C ASN A 3 11.16 6.70 12.82
N PRO A 4 10.43 5.60 12.62
CA PRO A 4 11.04 4.28 12.47
C PRO A 4 11.84 4.10 11.17
N ASN A 5 12.10 5.17 10.41
CA ASN A 5 12.75 5.15 9.08
C ASN A 5 12.13 4.07 8.19
N THR A 6 10.81 3.90 8.31
CA THR A 6 10.03 2.92 7.56
C THR A 6 9.97 3.35 6.12
N ASN A 7 10.98 2.97 5.33
CA ASN A 7 10.94 3.08 3.89
C ASN A 7 9.95 2.04 3.36
N THR A 8 8.72 2.49 3.09
CA THR A 8 7.64 1.63 2.63
C THR A 8 7.56 1.62 1.11
N LYS A 9 7.20 0.46 0.54
CA LYS A 9 6.97 0.25 -0.89
C LYS A 9 5.63 -0.45 -1.10
N VAL A 10 4.96 -0.13 -2.21
CA VAL A 10 3.74 -0.82 -2.64
C VAL A 10 4.11 -1.97 -3.58
N LYS A 11 3.56 -3.16 -3.33
CA LYS A 11 3.73 -4.35 -4.17
C LYS A 11 2.39 -5.05 -4.38
N HIS A 12 2.11 -5.47 -5.60
CA HIS A 12 0.94 -6.30 -5.89
C HIS A 12 1.05 -7.65 -5.16
N SER A 13 -0.09 -8.22 -4.77
CA SER A 13 -0.13 -9.52 -4.10
C SER A 13 -0.22 -10.65 -5.14
N GLU A 14 0.77 -11.54 -5.17
CA GLU A 14 0.80 -12.67 -6.12
C GLU A 14 -0.37 -13.64 -5.94
N SER A 15 -0.88 -13.80 -4.71
CA SER A 15 -1.94 -14.76 -4.37
C SER A 15 -3.31 -14.15 -4.10
N LYS A 16 -3.46 -12.82 -4.14
CA LYS A 16 -4.72 -12.15 -3.75
C LYS A 16 -4.97 -10.92 -4.61
N ASN A 17 -6.24 -10.55 -4.76
CA ASN A 17 -6.65 -9.28 -5.36
C ASN A 17 -6.42 -8.12 -4.39
N ALA A 18 -5.16 -7.76 -4.20
CA ALA A 18 -4.76 -6.71 -3.26
C ALA A 18 -3.39 -6.09 -3.57
N TRP A 19 -3.19 -4.87 -3.08
CA TRP A 19 -1.90 -4.19 -3.00
C TRP A 19 -1.37 -4.26 -1.56
N ASN A 20 -0.15 -4.75 -1.36
CA ASN A 20 0.52 -4.79 -0.07
C ASN A 20 1.44 -3.58 0.09
N ILE A 21 1.41 -2.93 1.26
CA ILE A 21 2.44 -1.97 1.67
C ILE A 21 3.42 -2.70 2.57
N VAL A 22 4.68 -2.77 2.14
CA VAL A 22 5.76 -3.48 2.84
C VAL A 22 6.84 -2.50 3.26
N ALA A 23 7.40 -2.71 4.44
CA ALA A 23 8.61 -2.04 4.90
C ALA A 23 9.77 -3.02 4.95
N GLU A 24 10.97 -2.49 4.74
CA GLU A 24 12.23 -3.20 4.89
C GLU A 24 13.02 -2.48 6.00
N GLY A 25 13.37 -3.22 7.05
CA GLY A 25 14.27 -2.77 8.15
C GLY A 25 15.51 -3.65 8.22
N LEU A 26 16.33 -3.51 9.27
CA LEU A 26 17.57 -4.27 9.48
C LEU A 26 17.31 -5.79 9.47
N GLY A 27 17.43 -6.41 8.29
CA GLY A 27 17.27 -7.84 8.05
C GLY A 27 15.82 -8.36 8.04
N VAL A 28 14.81 -7.51 8.23
CA VAL A 28 13.40 -7.93 8.34
C VAL A 28 12.52 -7.18 7.37
N LYS A 29 11.70 -7.94 6.62
CA LYS A 29 10.63 -7.41 5.77
C LYS A 29 9.30 -7.70 6.43
N TYR A 30 8.50 -6.66 6.68
CA TYR A 30 7.17 -6.81 7.27
C TYR A 30 6.11 -6.10 6.44
N LYS A 31 4.90 -6.64 6.48
CA LYS A 31 3.73 -6.08 5.80
C LYS A 31 3.02 -5.14 6.76
N ILE A 32 2.96 -3.87 6.39
CA ILE A 32 2.31 -2.82 7.20
C ILE A 32 0.81 -2.86 6.96
N ALA A 33 0.40 -2.95 5.69
CA ALA A 33 -1.00 -2.92 5.32
C ALA A 33 -1.25 -3.72 4.03
N ARG A 34 -2.52 -4.07 3.82
CA ARG A 34 -3.03 -4.69 2.60
C ARG A 34 -4.30 -3.95 2.19
N VAL A 35 -4.34 -3.48 0.95
CA VAL A 35 -5.49 -2.83 0.33
C VAL A 35 -6.09 -3.80 -0.68
N PRO A 36 -7.18 -4.52 -0.32
CA PRO A 36 -7.89 -5.38 -1.27
C PRO A 36 -8.65 -4.56 -2.31
N TYR A 37 -8.98 -5.19 -3.43
CA TYR A 37 -9.90 -4.68 -4.43
C TYR A 37 -10.84 -5.79 -4.91
N LEU A 38 -12.02 -5.40 -5.40
CA LEU A 38 -13.00 -6.34 -5.91
C LEU A 38 -12.63 -6.81 -7.31
N VAL A 39 -13.02 -8.05 -7.61
CA VAL A 39 -12.99 -8.61 -8.97
C VAL A 39 -14.37 -9.17 -9.22
N ILE A 40 -15.04 -8.61 -10.22
CA ILE A 40 -16.36 -8.98 -10.69
C ILE A 40 -16.17 -9.79 -11.97
N GLU A 41 -16.80 -10.96 -12.05
CA GLU A 41 -16.77 -11.82 -13.23
C GLU A 41 -17.33 -11.06 -14.45
N ASP A 42 -16.70 -11.26 -15.61
CA ASP A 42 -17.08 -10.66 -16.91
C ASP A 42 -17.15 -9.12 -16.95
N CYS A 43 -16.52 -8.42 -15.99
CA CYS A 43 -16.50 -6.96 -15.95
C CYS A 43 -15.08 -6.37 -15.87
N GLU A 44 -14.32 -6.50 -16.96
CA GLU A 44 -12.91 -6.07 -17.02
C GLU A 44 -12.71 -4.58 -16.69
N ILE A 45 -13.54 -3.70 -17.25
CA ILE A 45 -13.44 -2.25 -17.02
C ILE A 45 -13.58 -1.91 -15.53
N MET A 46 -14.57 -2.51 -14.85
CA MET A 46 -14.76 -2.26 -13.42
C MET A 46 -13.60 -2.83 -12.60
N ASN A 47 -13.08 -4.00 -12.98
CA ASN A 47 -11.92 -4.61 -12.31
C ASN A 47 -10.67 -3.74 -12.42
N GLU A 48 -10.43 -3.11 -13.57
CA GLU A 48 -9.33 -2.16 -13.76
C GLU A 48 -9.50 -0.90 -12.90
N ILE A 49 -10.72 -0.36 -12.83
CA ILE A 49 -11.04 0.81 -11.99
C ILE A 49 -10.81 0.48 -10.52
N GLU A 50 -11.37 -0.60 -10.01
CA GLU A 50 -11.22 -1.04 -8.62
C GLU A 50 -9.74 -1.29 -8.26
N LYS A 51 -9.00 -1.99 -9.13
CA LYS A 51 -7.57 -2.23 -8.96
C LYS A 51 -6.77 -0.92 -8.93
N SER A 52 -7.13 0.06 -9.76
CA SER A 52 -6.50 1.39 -9.83
C SER A 52 -6.80 2.23 -8.58
N ILE A 53 -8.05 2.23 -8.09
CA ILE A 53 -8.44 2.91 -6.85
C ILE A 53 -7.66 2.34 -5.67
N ALA A 54 -7.59 1.00 -5.56
CA ALA A 54 -6.83 0.37 -4.49
C ALA A 54 -5.31 0.66 -4.59
N LEU A 55 -4.76 0.79 -5.80
CA LEU A 55 -3.37 1.22 -5.99
C LEU A 55 -3.16 2.66 -5.50
N LYS A 56 -4.08 3.58 -5.82
CA LYS A 56 -4.03 4.97 -5.34
C LYS A 56 -4.06 5.04 -3.82
N HIS A 57 -4.95 4.27 -3.18
CA HIS A 57 -5.01 4.18 -1.72
C HIS A 57 -3.71 3.60 -1.13
N ALA A 58 -3.19 2.52 -1.71
CA ALA A 58 -1.93 1.92 -1.23
C ALA A 58 -0.74 2.89 -1.36
N ASN A 59 -0.66 3.64 -2.46
CA ASN A 59 0.34 4.67 -2.67
C ASN A 59 0.20 5.81 -1.67
N TYR A 60 -1.02 6.27 -1.38
CA TYR A 60 -1.27 7.31 -0.39
C TYR A 60 -0.84 6.85 1.02
N ILE A 61 -1.21 5.64 1.42
CA ILE A 61 -0.78 5.05 2.70
C ILE A 61 0.76 5.01 2.77
N SER A 62 1.40 4.50 1.72
CA SER A 62 2.87 4.47 1.63
C SER A 62 3.48 5.87 1.72
N TYR A 63 2.88 6.86 1.08
CA TYR A 63 3.31 8.26 1.16
C TYR A 63 3.23 8.79 2.60
N CYS A 64 2.13 8.50 3.31
CA CYS A 64 1.95 8.91 4.70
C CYS A 64 3.03 8.32 5.62
N PHE A 65 3.37 7.04 5.47
CA PHE A 65 4.44 6.42 6.25
C PHE A 65 5.81 7.03 5.94
N ASN A 66 6.12 7.22 4.64
CA ASN A 66 7.39 7.79 4.19
C ASN A 66 7.56 9.28 4.51
N ASN A 67 6.47 10.02 4.74
CA ASN A 67 6.48 11.47 5.00
C ASN A 67 5.88 11.84 6.37
N SER A 68 5.78 10.87 7.28
CA SER A 68 5.14 11.01 8.59
C SER A 68 5.65 12.20 9.40
N SER A 69 6.97 12.46 9.36
CA SER A 69 7.59 13.60 10.03
C SER A 69 7.11 14.97 9.54
N LYS A 70 6.72 15.11 8.27
CA LYS A 70 6.22 16.37 7.70
C LYS A 70 4.73 16.57 7.97
N ILE A 71 3.96 15.46 8.00
CA ILE A 71 2.51 15.49 8.20
C ILE A 71 2.17 15.88 9.65
N LEU A 72 2.95 15.41 10.61
CA LEU A 72 2.71 15.62 12.05
C LEU A 72 3.19 16.99 12.58
N GLN A 73 3.74 17.85 11.72
CA GLN A 73 4.22 19.20 12.09
C GLN A 73 3.21 20.32 11.80
N ASN A 74 2.03 19.99 11.27
CA ASN A 74 0.88 20.89 11.10
C ASN A 74 -0.20 20.60 12.14
#